data_AF-A0A5E7BKK9-F1
#
_entry.id   AF-A0A5E7BKK9-F1
#
_cell.length_a   1.000
_cell.length_b   1.000
_cell.length_c   1.000
_cell.angle_alpha   90.00
_cell.angle_beta   90.00
_cell.angle_gamma   90.00
#
_symmetry.space_group_name_H-M   'P 1'
#
loop_
_entity.id
_entity.type
_entity.pdbx_description
1 polymer ?
#
loop_
_entity_poly.entity_id
_entity_poly.type
_entity_poly.pdbx_seq_one_letter_code
_entity_poly.pdbx_strand_id
1 'polypeptide(L)'
;MNDTRVSHLNIACLNLALERNNQLFSEAHRLSCAALDILDRPYLDTEVFSQYQERRRYADLKYHDAIEHLRLLMTHYPVPPSPDMTT
;
A
#
# COMPACT_ATOMS: atom_id res chain seq x y z
N MET A 1 -5.57 30.17 18.93
CA MET A 1 -5.37 30.43 17.49
C MET A 1 -4.27 29.58 16.84
N ASN A 2 -3.26 29.08 17.58
CA ASN A 2 -2.21 28.21 17.02
C ASN A 2 -2.66 26.76 16.82
N ASP A 3 -3.53 26.22 17.67
CA ASP A 3 -3.96 24.80 17.61
C ASP A 3 -4.67 24.42 16.30
N THR A 4 -5.48 25.32 15.74
CA THR A 4 -6.18 25.10 14.47
C THR A 4 -5.22 25.00 13.29
N ARG A 5 -4.14 25.80 13.28
CA ARG A 5 -3.15 25.80 12.20
C ARG A 5 -2.27 24.54 12.25
N VAL A 6 -1.90 24.10 13.46
CA VAL A 6 -1.15 22.85 13.68
C VAL A 6 -2.01 21.64 13.30
N SER A 7 -3.29 21.63 13.65
CA SER A 7 -4.23 20.58 13.25
C SER A 7 -4.39 20.47 11.73
N HIS A 8 -4.58 21.60 11.02
CA HIS A 8 -4.70 21.60 9.56
C HIS A 8 -3.42 21.14 8.86
N LEU A 9 -2.25 21.51 9.38
CA LEU A 9 -0.96 21.04 8.86
C LEU A 9 -0.81 19.52 9.03
N ASN A 10 -1.18 18.98 10.19
CA ASN A 10 -1.14 17.54 10.44
C ASN A 10 -2.09 16.76 9.50
N ILE A 11 -3.27 17.29 9.22
CA ILE A 11 -4.22 16.70 8.26
C ILE A 11 -3.66 16.72 6.83
N ALA A 12 -3.06 17.84 6.40
CA ALA A 12 -2.47 17.94 5.07
C ALA A 12 -1.29 16.97 4.89
N CYS A 13 -0.41 16.86 5.90
CA CYS A 13 0.70 15.91 5.90
C CYS A 13 0.22 14.46 5.85
N LEU A 14 -0.80 14.11 6.65
CA LEU A 14 -1.39 12.78 6.64
C LEU A 14 -2.00 12.44 5.27
N ASN A 15 -2.76 13.36 4.67
CA ASN A 15 -3.37 13.15 3.36
C ASN A 15 -2.31 12.89 2.28
N LEU A 16 -1.24 13.67 2.25
CA LEU A 16 -0.14 13.47 1.31
C LEU A 16 0.55 12.12 1.51
N ALA A 17 0.75 11.71 2.76
CA ALA A 17 1.36 10.43 3.07
C ALA A 17 0.46 9.24 2.69
N LEU A 18 -0.86 9.37 2.87
CA LEU A 18 -1.84 8.38 2.41
C LEU A 18 -1.92 8.31 0.88
N GLU A 19 -1.85 9.45 0.18
CA GLU A 19 -1.75 9.46 -1.27
C GLU A 19 -0.49 8.71 -1.75
N ARG A 20 0.65 8.94 -1.09
CA ARG A 20 1.87 8.18 -1.39
C ARG A 20 1.71 6.69 -1.13
N ASN A 21 1.01 6.31 -0.05
CA ASN A 21 0.72 4.91 0.23
C ASN A 21 -0.15 4.26 -0.86
N ASN A 22 -1.18 4.96 -1.35
CA ASN A 22 -2.01 4.49 -2.46
C ASN A 22 -1.20 4.29 -3.75
N GLN A 23 -0.21 5.14 -4.02
CA GLN A 23 0.70 4.97 -5.16
C GLN A 23 1.53 3.68 -5.02
N LEU A 24 2.05 3.38 -3.83
CA LEU A 24 2.81 2.14 -3.57
C LEU A 24 1.93 0.90 -3.78
N PHE A 25 0.70 0.90 -3.29
CA PHE A 25 -0.26 -0.18 -3.54
C PHE A 25 -0.59 -0.33 -5.03
N SER A 26 -0.78 0.79 -5.73
CA SER A 26 -1.05 0.79 -7.18
C SER A 26 0.11 0.19 -7.97
N GLU A 27 1.36 0.51 -7.58
CA GLU A 27 2.55 -0.08 -8.18
C GLU A 27 2.62 -1.59 -7.95
N ALA A 28 2.43 -2.03 -6.70
CA ALA A 28 2.42 -3.46 -6.35
C ALA A 28 1.31 -4.22 -7.11
N HIS A 29 0.13 -3.62 -7.23
CA HIS A 29 -1.00 -4.18 -7.99
C HIS A 29 -0.67 -4.32 -9.48
N ARG A 30 -0.10 -3.28 -10.10
CA ARG A 30 0.31 -3.35 -11.51
C ARG A 30 1.33 -4.47 -11.75
N LEU A 31 2.29 -4.67 -10.83
CA LEU A 31 3.26 -5.77 -10.91
C LEU A 31 2.59 -7.14 -10.75
N SER A 32 1.61 -7.25 -9.85
CA SER A 32 0.81 -8.45 -9.66
C SER A 32 0.03 -8.81 -10.93
N CYS A 33 -0.67 -7.85 -11.55
CA CYS A 33 -1.35 -8.07 -12.83
C CYS A 33 -0.37 -8.49 -13.92
N ALA A 34 0.76 -7.79 -14.07
CA ALA A 34 1.77 -8.13 -15.06
C ALA A 34 2.40 -9.52 -14.84
N ALA A 35 2.41 -10.03 -13.60
CA ALA A 35 2.80 -11.41 -13.32
C ALA A 35 1.69 -12.38 -13.79
N LEU A 36 0.42 -12.08 -13.50
CA LEU A 36 -0.71 -12.92 -13.93
C LEU A 36 -0.82 -13.01 -15.46
N ASP A 37 -0.55 -11.93 -16.19
CA ASP A 37 -0.52 -11.93 -17.66
C ASP A 37 0.47 -12.96 -18.26
N ILE A 38 1.46 -13.42 -17.48
CA ILE A 38 2.38 -14.48 -17.89
C ILE A 38 1.67 -15.84 -17.91
N LEU A 39 0.77 -16.08 -16.95
CA LEU A 39 0.02 -17.32 -16.84
C LEU A 39 -1.07 -17.45 -17.91
N ASP A 40 -1.55 -16.33 -18.46
CA ASP A 40 -2.56 -16.32 -19.52
C ASP A 40 -2.00 -16.70 -20.90
N ARG A 41 -0.70 -16.98 -21.01
CA ARG A 41 -0.07 -17.38 -22.27
C ARG A 41 -0.40 -18.84 -22.62
N PRO A 42 -0.68 -19.15 -23.90
CA PRO A 42 -1.11 -20.48 -24.33
C PRO A 42 -0.04 -21.58 -24.22
N TYR A 43 1.23 -21.21 -23.99
CA TYR A 43 2.36 -22.14 -23.83
C TYR A 43 3.03 -21.93 -22.47
N LEU A 44 2.35 -22.34 -21.41
CA LEU A 44 2.90 -22.33 -20.05
C LEU A 44 3.83 -23.54 -19.87
N ASP A 45 5.13 -23.29 -19.86
CA ASP A 45 6.15 -24.27 -19.49
C ASP A 45 6.77 -23.94 -18.12
N THR A 46 7.72 -24.77 -17.69
CA THR A 46 8.43 -24.58 -16.41
C THR A 46 9.22 -23.28 -16.33
N GLU A 47 9.75 -22.80 -17.45
CA GLU A 47 10.53 -21.57 -17.52
C GLU A 47 9.60 -20.35 -17.39
N VAL A 48 8.49 -20.34 -18.14
CA VAL A 48 7.44 -19.32 -18.06
C VAL A 48 6.83 -19.28 -16.66
N PHE A 49 6.59 -20.43 -16.04
CA PHE A 49 6.11 -20.49 -14.66
C PHE A 49 7.13 -19.94 -13.65
N SER A 50 8.42 -20.22 -13.85
CA SER A 50 9.49 -19.66 -13.01
C SER A 50 9.54 -18.13 -13.10
N GLN A 51 9.40 -17.57 -14.31
CA GLN A 51 9.30 -16.12 -14.52
C GLN A 51 8.08 -15.51 -13.82
N TYR A 52 6.92 -16.18 -13.88
CA TYR A 52 5.75 -15.78 -13.11
C TYR A 52 6.06 -15.73 -11.60
N GLN A 53 6.68 -16.78 -11.04
CA GLN A 53 6.98 -16.87 -9.62
C GLN A 53 7.91 -15.73 -9.15
N GLU A 54 8.94 -15.42 -9.93
CA GLU A 54 9.85 -14.31 -9.62
C GLU A 54 9.12 -12.96 -9.61
N ARG A 55 8.29 -12.69 -10.63
CA ARG A 55 7.51 -11.45 -10.69
C ARG A 55 6.48 -11.36 -9.58
N ARG A 56 5.85 -12.48 -9.22
CA ARG A 56 4.88 -12.55 -8.13
C ARG A 56 5.54 -12.22 -6.79
N ARG A 57 6.71 -12.83 -6.50
CA ARG A 57 7.49 -12.51 -5.29
C ARG A 57 7.88 -11.04 -5.23
N TYR A 58 8.26 -10.46 -6.37
CA TYR A 58 8.58 -9.03 -6.43
C TYR A 58 7.35 -8.14 -6.14
N ALA A 59 6.18 -8.48 -6.70
CA ALA A 59 4.94 -7.77 -6.38
C ALA A 59 4.58 -7.90 -4.88
N ASP A 60 4.74 -9.09 -4.31
CA ASP A 60 4.47 -9.34 -2.89
C ASP A 60 5.41 -8.53 -1.98
N LEU A 61 6.68 -8.36 -2.36
CA LEU A 61 7.60 -7.48 -1.64
C LEU A 61 7.12 -6.01 -1.68
N LYS A 62 6.65 -5.53 -2.83
CA LYS A 62 6.10 -4.17 -2.95
C LYS A 62 4.82 -3.97 -2.15
N TYR A 63 3.98 -5.00 -2.06
CA TYR A 63 2.83 -4.98 -1.16
C TYR A 63 3.27 -4.89 0.31
N HIS A 64 4.28 -5.65 0.71
CA HIS A 64 4.82 -5.59 2.06
C HIS A 64 5.32 -4.18 2.41
N ASP A 65 6.09 -3.55 1.52
CA ASP A 65 6.56 -2.17 1.70
C ASP A 65 5.39 -1.19 1.86
N ALA A 66 4.32 -1.33 1.06
CA ALA A 66 3.13 -0.49 1.15
C ALA A 66 2.37 -0.69 2.47
N ILE A 67 2.26 -1.94 2.94
CA ILE A 67 1.60 -2.27 4.22
C ILE A 67 2.40 -1.69 5.39
N GLU A 68 3.71 -1.86 5.43
CA GLU A 68 4.55 -1.31 6.49
C GLU A 68 4.54 0.23 6.49
N HIS A 69 4.52 0.86 5.30
CA HIS A 69 4.34 2.30 5.21
C HIS A 69 3.01 2.75 5.83
N LEU A 70 1.90 2.08 5.52
CA LEU A 70 0.59 2.40 6.10
C LEU A 70 0.59 2.22 7.63
N ARG A 71 1.20 1.14 8.11
CA ARG A 71 1.32 0.85 9.54
C ARG A 71 2.05 1.96 10.29
N LEU A 72 3.15 2.46 9.73
CA LEU A 72 3.89 3.59 10.29
C LEU A 72 3.02 4.86 10.33
N LEU A 73 2.27 5.16 9.27
CA LEU A 73 1.35 6.30 9.26
C LEU A 73 0.28 6.20 10.36
N MET A 74 -0.35 5.03 10.51
CA MET A 74 -1.34 4.81 11.55
C MET A 74 -0.77 4.92 12.96
N THR A 75 0.53 4.63 13.13
CA THR A 75 1.24 4.78 14.42
C THR A 75 1.54 6.26 14.72
N HIS A 76 1.93 7.04 13.71
CA HIS A 76 2.27 8.45 13.87
C HIS A 76 1.05 9.39 13.91
N TYR A 77 -0.07 8.98 13.32
CA TYR A 77 -1.31 9.74 13.27
C TYR A 77 -2.45 8.89 13.86
N PRO A 78 -2.46 8.67 15.19
CA PRO A 78 -3.53 7.92 15.81
C PRO A 78 -4.86 8.65 15.60
N VAL A 79 -5.83 7.95 15.01
CA VAL A 79 -7.20 8.44 14.98
C VAL A 79 -7.70 8.44 16.42
N PRO A 80 -8.17 9.58 16.97
CA PRO A 80 -8.73 9.58 18.32
C PRO A 80 -9.91 8.59 18.39
N PRO A 81 -10.06 7.82 19.48
CA PRO A 81 -11.19 6.92 19.63
C PRO A 81 -12.50 7.71 19.50
N SER A 82 -13.47 7.14 18.77
CA SER A 82 -14.78 7.75 18.62
C SER A 82 -15.44 7.91 20.00
N PRO A 83 -16.13 9.04 20.26
CA PRO A 83 -16.74 9.31 21.57
C PRO A 83 -17.88 8.36 21.96
N ASP A 84 -18.28 7.44 21.08
CA ASP A 84 -19.41 6.53 21.30
C ASP A 84 -19.04 5.20 21.99
N MET A 85 -17.81 5.07 22.49
CA MET A 85 -17.32 3.83 23.12
C MET A 85 -17.03 4.02 24.62
N THR A 86 -17.99 4.61 25.34
CA THR A 86 -18.11 4.48 26.80
C THR A 86 -19.59 4.36 27.15
N THR A 87 -20.06 3.13 27.35
CA THR A 87 -21.28 2.80 28.11
C THR A 87 -20.94 1.69 29.07
#